data_AF-E3NVZ8-F1
#
_entry.id   AF-E3NVZ8-F1
#
_cell.length_a   1.000
_cell.length_b   1.000
_cell.length_c   1.000
_cell.angle_alpha   90.00
_cell.angle_beta   90.00
_cell.angle_gamma   90.00
#
_symmetry.space_group_name_H-M   'P 1'
#
loop_
_entity.id
_entity.type
_entity.pdbx_description
1 polymer ?
#
loop_
_entity_poly.entity_id
_entity_poly.type
_entity_poly.pdbx_seq_one_letter_code
_entity_poly.pdbx_strand_id
1 'polypeptide(L)'
;MKPFRLLLLPHLVFRKIASQIDLLALSLCSKKSRLAVKLSGIKPIRLSKQHISTSHSVILEFDHYWILWLLKIRKAVADVEKTFSTEFKIGEQIFKTRFNGNHDVLTSLCTDYYTATDQIVEYLKNTFNCELTRYIVSREGYPEYRQLITQTINNSKNCELVFGESGQKVNAEDIDFLFNNLKTDKMLRVSRRICENYQLQNVGFLRLD
;
A
#
# COMPACT_ATOMS: atom_id res chain seq x y z
N MET A 1 -32.50 -2.66 -7.42
CA MET A 1 -31.22 -3.00 -8.10
C MET A 1 -31.31 -4.41 -8.64
N LYS A 2 -30.98 -4.64 -9.93
CA LYS A 2 -30.85 -6.00 -10.48
C LYS A 2 -29.60 -6.66 -9.85
N PRO A 3 -29.63 -7.97 -9.51
CA PRO A 3 -28.46 -8.65 -8.97
C PRO A 3 -27.31 -8.60 -9.97
N PHE A 4 -26.10 -8.28 -9.49
CA PHE A 4 -24.87 -8.38 -10.26
C PHE A 4 -24.75 -9.82 -10.78
N ARG A 5 -24.84 -10.04 -12.09
CA ARG A 5 -24.90 -11.39 -12.70
C ARG A 5 -23.69 -12.25 -12.33
N LEU A 6 -22.52 -11.62 -12.18
CA LEU A 6 -21.29 -12.26 -11.68
C LEU A 6 -21.45 -12.92 -10.30
N LEU A 7 -22.28 -12.35 -9.43
CA LEU A 7 -22.50 -12.85 -8.06
C LEU A 7 -23.54 -14.00 -8.00
N LEU A 8 -24.12 -14.38 -9.15
CA LEU A 8 -25.01 -15.53 -9.27
C LEU A 8 -24.28 -16.78 -9.77
N LEU A 9 -23.01 -16.65 -10.14
CA LEU A 9 -22.22 -17.75 -10.65
C LEU A 9 -21.86 -18.74 -9.53
N PRO A 10 -21.78 -20.05 -9.84
CA PRO A 10 -21.20 -21.03 -8.91
C PRO A 10 -19.79 -20.62 -8.49
N HIS A 11 -19.40 -20.93 -7.25
CA HIS A 11 -18.14 -20.46 -6.65
C HIS A 11 -16.90 -20.73 -7.52
N LEU A 12 -16.77 -21.93 -8.10
CA LEU A 12 -15.64 -22.30 -8.95
C LEU A 12 -15.58 -21.47 -10.24
N VAL A 13 -16.73 -21.17 -10.84
CA VAL A 13 -16.84 -20.35 -12.05
C VAL A 13 -16.52 -18.89 -11.73
N PHE A 14 -17.07 -18.39 -10.63
CA PHE A 14 -16.77 -17.05 -10.14
C PHE A 14 -15.27 -16.90 -9.89
N ARG A 15 -14.63 -17.85 -9.19
CA ARG A 15 -13.19 -17.81 -8.90
C ARG A 15 -12.33 -17.74 -10.16
N LYS A 16 -12.70 -18.47 -11.21
CA LYS A 16 -11.97 -18.47 -12.49
C LYS A 16 -12.09 -17.13 -13.23
N ILE A 17 -13.23 -16.46 -13.15
CA ILE A 17 -13.43 -15.13 -13.75
C ILE A 17 -12.80 -14.04 -12.86
N ALA A 18 -12.88 -14.22 -11.54
CA ALA A 18 -12.33 -13.33 -10.53
C ALA A 18 -10.81 -13.13 -10.69
N SER A 19 -10.07 -14.13 -11.16
CA SER A 19 -8.64 -14.01 -11.49
C SER A 19 -8.35 -13.22 -12.79
N GLN A 20 -9.37 -12.83 -13.54
CA GLN A 20 -9.26 -12.14 -14.84
C GLN A 20 -9.88 -10.74 -14.85
N ILE A 21 -10.37 -10.27 -13.70
CA ILE A 21 -11.02 -8.97 -13.56
C ILE A 21 -10.36 -8.15 -12.46
N ASP A 22 -10.59 -6.84 -12.47
CA ASP A 22 -10.17 -5.97 -11.37
C ASP A 22 -11.00 -6.27 -10.10
N LEU A 23 -10.39 -7.07 -9.22
CA LEU A 23 -10.98 -7.47 -7.95
C LEU A 23 -11.19 -6.29 -6.99
N LEU A 24 -10.37 -5.23 -7.09
CA LEU A 24 -10.54 -4.05 -6.25
C LEU A 24 -11.78 -3.27 -6.69
N ALA A 25 -11.92 -3.00 -7.99
CA ALA A 25 -13.10 -2.33 -8.51
C ALA A 25 -14.38 -3.10 -8.14
N LEU A 26 -14.34 -4.45 -8.25
CA LEU A 26 -15.46 -5.29 -7.82
C LEU A 26 -15.73 -5.16 -6.31
N SER A 27 -14.69 -5.18 -5.47
CA SER A 27 -14.87 -5.10 -4.01
C SER A 27 -15.46 -3.75 -3.57
N LEU A 28 -15.21 -2.68 -4.32
CA LEU A 28 -15.69 -1.33 -4.03
C LEU A 28 -17.15 -1.09 -4.45
N CYS A 29 -17.72 -1.93 -5.32
CA CYS A 29 -19.08 -1.77 -5.83
C CYS A 29 -20.18 -1.95 -4.76
N SER A 30 -20.02 -2.91 -3.84
CA SER A 30 -21.00 -3.16 -2.78
C SER A 30 -20.46 -4.07 -1.67
N LYS A 31 -21.13 -4.09 -0.51
CA LYS A 31 -20.83 -5.07 0.56
C LYS A 31 -20.92 -6.52 0.06
N LYS A 32 -21.87 -6.83 -0.83
CA LYS A 32 -22.06 -8.17 -1.40
C LYS A 32 -20.92 -8.54 -2.34
N SER A 33 -20.48 -7.60 -3.17
CA SER A 33 -19.35 -7.78 -4.08
C SER A 33 -18.05 -7.98 -3.29
N ARG A 34 -17.82 -7.18 -2.25
CA ARG A 34 -16.68 -7.35 -1.33
C ARG A 34 -16.66 -8.73 -0.68
N LEU A 35 -17.83 -9.21 -0.22
CA LEU A 35 -17.95 -10.55 0.35
C LEU A 35 -17.61 -11.63 -0.68
N ALA A 36 -18.03 -11.48 -1.93
CA ALA A 36 -17.68 -12.43 -2.99
C ALA A 36 -16.17 -12.42 -3.28
N VAL A 37 -15.53 -11.26 -3.33
CA VAL A 37 -14.05 -11.16 -3.46
C VAL A 37 -13.38 -11.89 -2.30
N LYS A 38 -13.82 -11.65 -1.06
CA LYS A 38 -13.31 -12.37 0.12
C LYS A 38 -13.47 -13.89 0.01
N LEU A 39 -14.62 -14.36 -0.44
CA LEU A 39 -14.94 -15.78 -0.59
C LEU A 39 -14.25 -16.43 -1.79
N SER A 40 -13.74 -15.65 -2.75
CA SER A 40 -12.96 -16.18 -3.89
C SER A 40 -11.68 -16.89 -3.43
N GLY A 41 -11.14 -16.49 -2.27
CA GLY A 41 -9.86 -16.98 -1.75
C GLY A 41 -8.64 -16.51 -2.53
N ILE A 42 -8.80 -15.60 -3.50
CA ILE A 42 -7.68 -14.98 -4.21
C ILE A 42 -6.99 -14.02 -3.25
N LYS A 43 -5.67 -14.20 -3.08
CA LYS A 43 -4.86 -13.40 -2.17
C LYS A 43 -3.77 -12.67 -2.94
N PRO A 44 -3.46 -11.43 -2.57
CA PRO A 44 -2.26 -10.76 -3.05
C PRO A 44 -1.01 -11.49 -2.55
N ILE A 45 0.05 -11.45 -3.34
CA ILE A 45 1.40 -11.85 -2.93
C ILE A 45 2.03 -10.80 -2.01
N ARG A 46 1.60 -9.54 -2.14
CA ARG A 46 2.10 -8.43 -1.33
C ARG A 46 1.04 -7.35 -1.13
N LEU A 47 0.97 -6.86 0.10
CA LEU A 47 0.34 -5.60 0.44
C LEU A 47 1.42 -4.67 1.00
N SER A 48 1.57 -3.49 0.40
CA SER A 48 2.58 -2.51 0.77
C SER A 48 1.95 -1.16 1.15
N LYS A 49 2.50 -0.51 2.17
CA LYS A 49 2.17 0.86 2.56
C LYS A 49 3.35 1.76 2.23
N GLN A 50 3.14 2.80 1.42
CA GLN A 50 4.19 3.68 0.93
C GLN A 50 3.98 5.13 1.38
N HIS A 51 5.04 5.73 1.91
CA HIS A 51 5.14 7.15 2.24
C HIS A 51 6.54 7.67 1.92
N ILE A 52 6.69 8.16 0.70
CA ILE A 52 7.91 8.82 0.23
C ILE A 52 7.63 10.30 -0.06
N SER A 53 8.67 11.11 -0.28
CA SER A 53 8.51 12.57 -0.41
C SER A 53 7.55 12.98 -1.53
N THR A 54 7.53 12.19 -2.61
CA THR A 54 6.73 12.47 -3.81
C THR A 54 5.39 11.72 -3.87
N SER A 55 5.17 10.72 -3.00
CA SER A 55 4.05 9.80 -3.15
C SER A 55 3.65 9.10 -1.84
N HIS A 56 2.35 9.14 -1.55
CA HIS A 56 1.72 8.36 -0.48
C HIS A 56 0.70 7.41 -1.10
N SER A 57 0.84 6.11 -0.85
CA SER A 57 0.02 5.10 -1.52
C SER A 57 -0.07 3.78 -0.77
N VAL A 58 -1.04 2.96 -1.19
CA VAL A 58 -1.14 1.55 -0.83
C VAL A 58 -1.03 0.73 -2.11
N ILE A 59 -0.21 -0.32 -2.09
CA ILE A 59 0.09 -1.15 -3.25
C ILE A 59 -0.38 -2.57 -2.97
N LEU A 60 -1.15 -3.14 -3.88
CA LEU A 60 -1.64 -4.51 -3.80
C LEU A 60 -1.10 -5.29 -5.01
N GLU A 61 -0.22 -6.25 -4.77
CA GLU A 61 0.43 -7.04 -5.83
C GLU A 61 -0.18 -8.44 -5.86
N PHE A 62 -0.55 -8.90 -7.06
CA PHE A 62 -0.95 -10.28 -7.38
C PHE A 62 0.09 -10.89 -8.34
N ASP A 63 -0.06 -12.18 -8.66
CA ASP A 63 0.90 -12.91 -9.50
C ASP A 63 1.10 -12.30 -10.90
N HIS A 64 0.07 -11.65 -11.46
CA HIS A 64 0.07 -11.18 -12.85
C HIS A 64 -0.25 -9.70 -13.02
N TYR A 65 -0.61 -9.01 -11.94
CA TYR A 65 -0.95 -7.58 -11.98
C TYR A 65 -0.79 -6.96 -10.60
N TRP A 66 -0.78 -5.64 -10.56
CA TRP A 66 -0.69 -4.87 -9.33
C TRP A 66 -1.68 -3.71 -9.39
N ILE A 67 -2.10 -3.26 -8.22
CA ILE A 67 -2.99 -2.11 -8.09
C ILE A 67 -2.30 -1.08 -7.22
N LEU A 68 -2.24 0.15 -7.73
CA LEU A 68 -1.73 1.30 -7.02
C LEU A 68 -2.88 2.17 -6.52
N TRP A 69 -2.98 2.32 -5.21
CA TRP A 69 -3.89 3.27 -4.61
C TRP A 69 -3.14 4.52 -4.14
N LEU A 70 -3.11 5.54 -5.00
CA LEU A 70 -2.50 6.83 -4.71
C LEU A 70 -3.40 7.69 -3.84
N LEU A 71 -2.80 8.45 -2.93
CA LEU A 71 -3.47 9.48 -2.15
C LEU A 71 -2.99 10.87 -2.52
N LYS A 72 -3.92 11.83 -2.53
CA LYS A 72 -3.61 13.25 -2.66
C LYS A 72 -4.37 14.06 -1.62
N ILE A 73 -3.69 14.98 -0.95
CA ILE A 73 -4.35 15.96 -0.10
C ILE A 73 -5.27 16.83 -0.96
N ARG A 74 -6.54 16.95 -0.58
CA ARG A 74 -7.56 17.73 -1.32
C ARG A 74 -7.09 19.16 -1.65
N LYS A 75 -6.42 19.82 -0.71
CA LYS A 75 -5.91 21.20 -0.88
C LYS A 75 -4.86 21.33 -2.00
N ALA A 76 -4.19 20.24 -2.37
CA ALA A 76 -3.14 20.22 -3.39
C ALA A 76 -3.67 19.92 -4.81
N VAL A 77 -4.99 19.81 -4.98
CA VAL A 77 -5.62 19.44 -6.26
C VAL A 77 -6.55 20.56 -6.72
N ALA A 78 -6.24 21.14 -7.88
CA ALA A 78 -7.14 22.05 -8.57
C ALA A 78 -8.31 21.28 -9.21
N ASP A 79 -9.49 21.90 -9.32
CA ASP A 79 -10.67 21.36 -10.01
C ASP A 79 -11.07 19.94 -9.59
N VAL A 80 -11.18 19.72 -8.27
CA VAL A 80 -11.58 18.44 -7.65
C VAL A 80 -12.83 17.83 -8.29
N GLU A 81 -13.90 18.61 -8.46
CA GLU A 81 -15.19 18.10 -8.92
C GLU A 81 -15.18 17.64 -10.39
N LYS A 82 -14.32 18.24 -11.23
CA LYS A 82 -14.15 17.80 -12.63
C LYS A 82 -13.31 16.53 -12.75
N THR A 83 -12.47 16.29 -11.76
CA THR A 83 -11.37 15.31 -11.87
C THR A 83 -11.64 14.03 -11.07
N PHE A 84 -12.47 14.09 -10.03
CA PHE A 84 -12.80 12.99 -9.14
C PHE A 84 -14.32 12.76 -9.11
N SER A 85 -14.80 11.90 -10.01
CA SER A 85 -16.23 11.69 -10.26
C SER A 85 -16.86 10.54 -9.48
N THR A 86 -16.05 9.67 -8.85
CA THR A 86 -16.52 8.45 -8.19
C THR A 86 -16.26 8.51 -6.69
N GLU A 87 -17.23 8.12 -5.88
CA GLU A 87 -17.09 8.09 -4.42
C GLU A 87 -17.15 6.66 -3.88
N PHE A 88 -16.19 6.30 -3.04
CA PHE A 88 -16.16 5.02 -2.36
C PHE A 88 -16.16 5.20 -0.84
N LYS A 89 -17.07 4.52 -0.16
CA LYS A 89 -17.11 4.49 1.30
C LYS A 89 -16.24 3.35 1.84
N ILE A 90 -15.22 3.70 2.61
CA ILE A 90 -14.32 2.75 3.28
C ILE A 90 -14.34 3.06 4.77
N GLY A 91 -14.81 2.11 5.57
CA GLY A 91 -15.14 2.36 6.98
C GLY A 91 -16.18 3.47 7.09
N GLU A 92 -15.83 4.54 7.80
CA GLU A 92 -16.66 5.73 7.98
C GLU A 92 -16.30 6.87 7.00
N GLN A 93 -15.17 6.77 6.30
CA GLN A 93 -14.73 7.80 5.37
C GLN A 93 -15.28 7.59 3.95
N ILE A 94 -15.52 8.71 3.28
CA ILE A 94 -15.87 8.75 1.86
C ILE A 94 -14.67 9.29 1.10
N PHE A 95 -14.14 8.47 0.21
CA PHE A 95 -13.03 8.83 -0.67
C PHE A 95 -13.60 9.29 -2.02
N LYS A 96 -13.36 10.55 -2.39
CA LYS A 96 -13.53 11.00 -3.78
C LYS A 96 -12.37 10.45 -4.60
N THR A 97 -12.68 9.77 -5.69
CA THR A 97 -11.75 8.94 -6.44
C THR A 97 -11.82 9.16 -7.93
N ARG A 98 -10.70 8.84 -8.59
CA ARG A 98 -10.60 8.72 -10.04
C ARG A 98 -9.71 7.52 -10.38
N PHE A 99 -10.05 6.80 -11.43
CA PHE A 99 -9.16 5.82 -12.02
C PHE A 99 -8.27 6.54 -13.05
N ASN A 100 -6.97 6.26 -13.02
CA ASN A 100 -6.01 6.73 -14.02
C ASN A 100 -5.60 5.53 -14.90
N GLY A 101 -5.39 5.77 -16.21
CA GLY A 101 -4.88 4.74 -17.12
C GLY A 101 -5.82 3.53 -17.26
N ASN A 102 -5.25 2.32 -17.35
CA ASN A 102 -5.96 1.05 -17.54
C ASN A 102 -6.63 0.50 -16.26
N HIS A 103 -7.11 1.37 -15.36
CA HIS A 103 -7.68 1.02 -14.05
C HIS A 103 -6.72 0.45 -12.99
N ASP A 104 -5.45 0.21 -13.32
CA ASP A 104 -4.44 -0.25 -12.36
C ASP A 104 -4.04 0.80 -11.31
N VAL A 105 -4.41 2.07 -11.54
CA VAL A 105 -4.11 3.18 -10.62
C VAL A 105 -5.40 3.87 -10.18
N LEU A 106 -5.73 3.73 -8.91
CA LEU A 106 -6.81 4.44 -8.24
C LEU A 106 -6.23 5.61 -7.45
N THR A 107 -6.70 6.83 -7.70
CA THR A 107 -6.30 8.00 -6.89
C THR A 107 -7.48 8.45 -6.04
N SER A 108 -7.26 8.56 -4.74
CA SER A 108 -8.23 9.11 -3.79
C SER A 108 -7.76 10.43 -3.21
N LEU A 109 -8.72 11.33 -2.97
CA LEU A 109 -8.50 12.50 -2.13
C LEU A 109 -8.60 12.13 -0.66
N CYS A 110 -7.72 12.72 0.15
CA CYS A 110 -7.74 12.59 1.60
C CYS A 110 -7.47 13.94 2.28
N THR A 111 -7.72 14.00 3.59
CA THR A 111 -7.36 15.11 4.47
C THR A 111 -6.00 14.88 5.13
N ASP A 112 -5.70 13.63 5.45
CA ASP A 112 -4.45 13.16 6.06
C ASP A 112 -4.01 11.88 5.37
N TYR A 113 -2.71 11.76 5.04
CA TYR A 113 -2.19 10.61 4.33
C TYR A 113 -2.17 9.36 5.21
N TYR A 114 -1.74 9.49 6.46
CA TYR A 114 -1.47 8.34 7.32
C TYR A 114 -2.77 7.63 7.72
N THR A 115 -3.74 8.38 8.23
CA THR A 115 -5.08 7.86 8.58
C THR A 115 -5.77 7.23 7.37
N ALA A 116 -5.71 7.89 6.21
CA ALA A 116 -6.30 7.37 4.99
C ALA A 116 -5.66 6.05 4.54
N THR A 117 -4.32 5.97 4.55
CA THR A 117 -3.62 4.72 4.23
C THR A 117 -3.95 3.60 5.22
N ASP A 118 -4.07 3.88 6.51
CA ASP A 118 -4.41 2.85 7.50
C ASP A 118 -5.81 2.28 7.27
N GLN A 119 -6.78 3.14 6.94
CA GLN A 119 -8.14 2.69 6.61
C GLN A 119 -8.19 1.86 5.32
N ILE A 120 -7.44 2.25 4.30
CA ILE A 120 -7.35 1.50 3.04
C ILE A 120 -6.66 0.15 3.28
N VAL A 121 -5.54 0.13 4.01
CA VAL A 121 -4.84 -1.12 4.37
C VAL A 121 -5.78 -2.05 5.11
N GLU A 122 -6.50 -1.57 6.13
CA GLU A 122 -7.42 -2.40 6.90
C GLU A 122 -8.60 -2.91 6.05
N TYR A 123 -9.11 -2.09 5.14
CA TYR A 123 -10.11 -2.52 4.16
C TYR A 123 -9.59 -3.64 3.26
N LEU A 124 -8.36 -3.52 2.74
CA LEU A 124 -7.76 -4.50 1.85
C LEU A 124 -7.44 -5.81 2.58
N LYS A 125 -6.87 -5.74 3.78
CA LYS A 125 -6.65 -6.91 4.66
C LYS A 125 -7.94 -7.70 4.86
N ASN A 126 -9.03 -7.01 5.20
CA ASN A 126 -10.33 -7.63 5.42
C ASN A 126 -10.98 -8.20 4.15
N THR A 127 -10.75 -7.54 3.02
CA THR A 127 -11.32 -7.92 1.72
C THR A 127 -10.61 -9.12 1.12
N PHE A 128 -9.27 -9.16 1.18
CA PHE A 128 -8.45 -10.18 0.54
C PHE A 128 -7.91 -11.24 1.51
N ASN A 129 -8.23 -11.14 2.81
CA ASN A 129 -7.73 -12.03 3.85
C ASN A 129 -6.20 -12.17 3.81
N CYS A 130 -5.53 -11.02 3.79
CA CYS A 130 -4.08 -10.87 3.72
C CYS A 130 -3.56 -9.98 4.85
N GLU A 131 -2.24 -9.97 5.02
CA GLU A 131 -1.54 -9.11 5.99
C GLU A 131 -0.75 -8.02 5.27
N LEU A 132 -0.42 -6.95 6.00
CA LEU A 132 0.52 -5.94 5.52
C LEU A 132 1.94 -6.49 5.56
N THR A 133 2.56 -6.60 4.39
CA THR A 133 3.84 -7.31 4.22
C THR A 133 5.03 -6.39 3.98
N ARG A 134 4.81 -5.12 3.65
CA ARG A 134 5.89 -4.19 3.33
C ARG A 134 5.56 -2.74 3.71
N TYR A 135 6.56 -2.04 4.26
CA TYR A 135 6.59 -0.58 4.36
C TYR A 135 7.63 -0.03 3.39
N ILE A 136 7.28 1.04 2.68
CA ILE A 136 8.19 1.80 1.81
C ILE A 136 8.18 3.24 2.32
N VAL A 137 9.24 3.68 2.99
CA VAL A 137 9.23 4.98 3.68
C VAL A 137 10.52 5.76 3.45
N SER A 138 10.41 7.08 3.43
CA SER A 138 11.54 8.01 3.50
C SER A 138 11.35 8.94 4.69
N ARG A 139 12.41 9.63 5.11
CA ARG A 139 12.35 10.61 6.20
C ARG A 139 11.38 11.74 5.87
N GLU A 140 11.41 12.22 4.65
CA GLU A 140 10.58 13.33 4.15
C GLU A 140 9.12 12.90 4.00
N GLY A 141 8.89 11.67 3.53
CA GLY A 141 7.54 11.12 3.37
C GLY A 141 6.90 10.64 4.67
N TYR A 142 7.70 10.28 5.67
CA TYR A 142 7.23 9.85 6.99
C TYR A 142 8.20 10.34 8.09
N PRO A 143 8.04 11.58 8.60
CA PRO A 143 8.97 12.17 9.56
C PRO A 143 9.14 11.36 10.85
N GLU A 144 8.10 10.65 11.28
CA GLU A 144 8.09 9.82 12.49
C GLU A 144 8.55 8.36 12.24
N TYR A 145 9.33 8.11 11.17
CA TYR A 145 9.68 6.74 10.75
C TYR A 145 10.39 5.94 11.86
N ARG A 146 11.10 6.61 12.77
CA ARG A 146 11.77 5.98 13.92
C ARG A 146 10.77 5.31 14.86
N GLN A 147 9.64 5.98 15.14
CA GLN A 147 8.55 5.41 15.93
C GLN A 147 7.85 4.29 15.16
N LEU A 148 7.60 4.49 13.86
CA LEU A 148 7.03 3.45 12.99
C LEU A 148 7.85 2.15 13.06
N ILE A 149 9.18 2.23 13.00
CA ILE A 149 10.06 1.06 13.07
C ILE A 149 9.96 0.39 14.44
N THR A 150 10.19 1.16 15.49
CA THR A 150 10.32 0.64 16.86
C THR A 150 9.01 0.11 17.42
N GLN A 151 7.87 0.74 17.10
CA GLN A 151 6.58 0.43 17.69
C GLN A 151 5.71 -0.45 16.78
N THR A 152 5.86 -0.37 15.45
CA THR A 152 4.99 -1.07 14.51
C THR A 152 5.72 -2.17 13.74
N ILE A 153 6.76 -1.82 12.97
CA ILE A 153 7.42 -2.79 12.06
C ILE A 153 8.07 -3.93 12.84
N ASN A 154 8.79 -3.61 13.92
CA ASN A 154 9.42 -4.60 14.79
C ASN A 154 8.43 -5.55 15.49
N ASN A 155 7.16 -5.15 15.60
CA ASN A 155 6.12 -5.96 16.24
C ASN A 155 5.24 -6.72 15.23
N SER A 156 5.38 -6.42 13.94
CA SER A 156 4.73 -7.18 12.87
C SER A 156 5.43 -8.53 12.68
N LYS A 157 4.68 -9.59 12.35
CA LYS A 157 5.27 -10.92 12.11
C LYS A 157 6.14 -10.94 10.86
N ASN A 158 5.57 -10.58 9.70
CA ASN A 158 6.21 -10.72 8.40
C ASN A 158 6.17 -9.39 7.64
N CYS A 159 7.09 -8.49 7.95
CA CYS A 159 7.13 -7.17 7.34
C CYS A 159 8.53 -6.80 6.84
N GLU A 160 8.61 -6.48 5.56
CA GLU A 160 9.79 -5.91 4.91
C GLU A 160 9.78 -4.39 5.05
N LEU A 161 10.95 -3.80 5.28
CA LEU A 161 11.15 -2.36 5.26
C LEU A 161 12.01 -1.98 4.05
N VAL A 162 11.48 -1.12 3.19
CA VAL A 162 12.24 -0.39 2.18
C VAL A 162 12.38 1.05 2.66
N PHE A 163 13.62 1.49 2.93
CA PHE A 163 13.91 2.83 3.42
C PHE A 163 14.61 3.68 2.37
N GLY A 164 14.18 4.94 2.26
CA GLY A 164 14.71 5.93 1.31
C GLY A 164 13.94 5.99 -0.01
N GLU A 165 14.31 6.96 -0.84
CA GLU A 165 13.71 7.23 -2.14
C GLU A 165 14.80 7.29 -3.22
N SER A 166 14.46 6.83 -4.42
CA SER A 166 15.39 6.85 -5.55
C SER A 166 15.90 8.27 -5.82
N GLY A 167 17.22 8.42 -5.99
CA GLY A 167 17.86 9.71 -6.24
C GLY A 167 18.12 10.57 -4.99
N GLN A 168 17.64 10.17 -3.81
CA GLN A 168 17.92 10.89 -2.55
C GLN A 168 19.03 10.21 -1.74
N LYS A 169 19.90 11.01 -1.12
CA LYS A 169 20.94 10.49 -0.23
C LYS A 169 20.32 10.17 1.13
N VAL A 170 20.56 8.96 1.63
CA VAL A 170 20.26 8.62 3.02
C VAL A 170 21.49 8.97 3.87
N ASN A 171 21.31 9.79 4.91
CA ASN A 171 22.42 10.20 5.77
C ASN A 171 22.87 9.05 6.69
N ALA A 172 24.09 9.19 7.23
CA ALA A 172 24.71 8.17 8.09
C ALA A 172 23.88 7.88 9.36
N GLU A 173 23.36 8.92 10.02
CA GLU A 173 22.60 8.79 11.28
C GLU A 173 21.30 7.99 11.12
N ASP A 174 20.64 8.12 9.97
CA ASP A 174 19.44 7.37 9.66
C ASP A 174 19.79 5.90 9.37
N ILE A 175 20.91 5.65 8.68
CA ILE A 175 21.41 4.28 8.45
C ILE A 175 21.83 3.61 9.76
N ASP A 176 22.59 4.29 10.62
CA ASP A 176 22.99 3.78 11.94
C ASP A 176 21.77 3.45 12.80
N PHE A 177 20.75 4.31 12.77
CA PHE A 177 19.50 4.04 13.46
C PHE A 177 18.82 2.77 12.94
N LEU A 178 18.71 2.58 11.63
CA LEU A 178 18.10 1.39 11.03
C LEU A 178 18.79 0.11 11.49
N PHE A 179 20.13 0.07 11.45
CA PHE A 179 20.89 -1.11 11.87
C PHE A 179 20.78 -1.39 13.36
N ASN A 180 20.71 -0.35 14.18
CA ASN A 180 20.64 -0.52 15.63
C ASN A 180 19.24 -0.85 16.15
N ASN A 181 18.18 -0.55 15.38
CA ASN A 181 16.80 -0.61 15.88
C ASN A 181 15.89 -1.55 15.10
N LEU A 182 16.18 -1.90 13.86
CA LEU A 182 15.38 -2.89 13.13
C LEU A 182 15.72 -4.30 13.61
N LYS A 183 14.71 -5.08 14.01
CA LYS A 183 14.95 -6.48 14.42
C LYS A 183 15.51 -7.30 13.26
N THR A 184 16.43 -8.21 13.58
CA THR A 184 17.19 -9.01 12.62
C THR A 184 16.36 -10.01 11.82
N ASP A 185 15.15 -10.35 12.29
CA ASP A 185 14.19 -11.18 11.58
C ASP A 185 13.43 -10.41 10.48
N LYS A 186 13.65 -9.09 10.35
CA LYS A 186 13.05 -8.26 9.31
C LYS A 186 13.99 -8.09 8.12
N MET A 187 13.40 -8.10 6.92
CA MET A 187 14.13 -7.78 5.70
C MET A 187 14.23 -6.26 5.56
N LEU A 188 15.46 -5.74 5.42
CA LEU A 188 15.74 -4.34 5.12
C LEU A 188 16.26 -4.18 3.68
N ARG A 189 15.66 -3.25 2.95
CA ARG A 189 16.23 -2.68 1.72
C ARG A 189 16.42 -1.18 1.90
N VAL A 190 17.50 -0.66 1.35
CA VAL A 190 17.78 0.78 1.37
C VAL A 190 17.93 1.24 -0.09
N SER A 191 17.02 2.10 -0.55
CA SER A 191 17.05 2.67 -1.91
C SER A 191 18.22 3.66 -2.02
N ARG A 192 19.25 3.39 -2.84
CA ARG A 192 20.55 4.07 -2.74
C ARG A 192 20.76 5.30 -3.64
N ARG A 193 21.26 6.39 -3.01
CA ARG A 193 22.71 6.72 -2.94
C ARG A 193 23.13 6.80 -1.46
N ILE A 194 23.92 5.85 -0.93
CA ILE A 194 24.51 6.00 0.43
C ILE A 194 25.56 7.11 0.40
N CYS A 195 25.63 7.91 1.46
CA CYS A 195 26.63 8.97 1.59
C CYS A 195 28.05 8.40 1.39
N GLU A 196 28.86 9.05 0.54
CA GLU A 196 30.14 8.55 0.03
C GLU A 196 31.15 8.15 1.14
N ASN A 197 30.98 8.68 2.35
CA ASN A 197 31.88 8.45 3.49
C ASN A 197 31.38 7.41 4.50
N TYR A 198 30.26 6.72 4.24
CA TYR A 198 29.69 5.78 5.21
C TYR A 198 30.37 4.40 5.13
N GLN A 199 31.09 4.02 6.19
CA GLN A 199 31.66 2.69 6.35
C GLN A 199 30.71 1.79 7.17
N LEU A 200 30.17 0.75 6.53
CA LEU A 200 29.31 -0.25 7.17
C LEU A 200 30.12 -1.06 8.20
N GLN A 201 29.80 -0.92 9.49
CA GLN A 201 30.48 -1.67 10.55
C GLN A 201 29.77 -2.99 10.93
N ASN A 202 28.49 -3.19 10.58
CA ASN A 202 27.74 -4.41 10.91
C ASN A 202 27.01 -4.96 9.68
N VAL A 203 27.32 -6.20 9.30
CA VAL A 203 26.77 -6.88 8.11
C VAL A 203 25.75 -7.93 8.55
N GLY A 204 24.48 -7.53 8.60
CA GLY A 204 23.33 -8.44 8.66
C GLY A 204 22.41 -8.17 7.46
N PHE A 205 22.41 -9.08 6.48
CA PHE A 205 21.54 -9.14 5.29
C PHE A 205 21.11 -7.80 4.66
N LEU A 206 22.09 -7.01 4.22
CA LEU A 206 21.84 -5.87 3.33
C LEU A 206 21.71 -6.35 1.89
N ARG A 207 20.55 -6.10 1.26
CA ARG A 207 20.44 -6.10 -0.19
C ARG A 207 20.41 -4.65 -0.67
N LEU A 208 21.45 -4.29 -1.41
CA LEU A 208 21.59 -3.00 -2.06
C LEU A 208 20.99 -3.15 -3.47
N ASP A 209 19.88 -2.46 -3.73
CA ASP A 209 19.29 -2.34 -5.07
C ASP A 209 19.67 -0.96 -5.66
#